data_AF-A0A9W9F8P4-F1
#
_entry.id   AF-A0A9W9F8P4-F1
#
_cell.length_a   1.000
_cell.length_b   1.000
_cell.length_c   1.000
_cell.angle_alpha   90.00
_cell.angle_beta   90.00
_cell.angle_gamma   90.00
#
_symmetry.space_group_name_H-M   'P 1'
#
loop_
_entity.id
_entity.type
_entity.pdbx_description
1 polymer ?
#
loop_
_entity_poly.entity_id
_entity_poly.type
_entity_poly.pdbx_seq_one_letter_code
_entity_poly.pdbx_strand_id
1 'polypeptide(L)'
;MVKMAGMFRPRRLDLSGFINTRVIRDHNKRMAIEQTEPERQALRYMIRNTSLPQRVRAQAQLQLSQMHPYTRPTQVKNRCVASGHGRSIVRAFRLNRFQFRMQAIAGELPGVQKASW
;
A
#
# COMPACT_ATOMS: atom_id res chain seq x y z
N MET A 1 -32.28 -3.35 -3.01
CA MET A 1 -31.09 -4.13 -2.60
C MET A 1 -29.84 -3.42 -3.14
N VAL A 2 -29.27 -2.50 -2.35
CA VAL A 2 -28.18 -1.60 -2.81
C VAL A 2 -26.90 -2.43 -2.97
N LYS A 3 -26.38 -2.49 -4.20
CA LYS A 3 -25.09 -3.11 -4.51
C LYS A 3 -23.99 -2.35 -3.76
N MET A 4 -23.51 -2.91 -2.65
CA MET A 4 -22.31 -2.48 -1.91
C MET A 4 -21.05 -2.77 -2.73
N ALA A 5 -20.89 -2.10 -3.88
CA ALA A 5 -19.61 -2.03 -4.56
C ALA A 5 -18.66 -1.17 -3.73
N GLY A 6 -17.88 -1.84 -2.86
CA GLY A 6 -16.56 -1.45 -2.32
C GLY A 6 -16.36 -0.01 -1.85
N MET A 7 -16.55 0.24 -0.54
CA MET A 7 -16.36 1.53 0.14
C MET A 7 -15.07 2.31 -0.23
N PHE A 8 -13.99 1.61 -0.59
CA PHE A 8 -12.69 2.22 -0.95
C PHE A 8 -12.33 2.12 -2.44
N ARG A 9 -13.15 1.48 -3.29
CA ARG A 9 -12.85 1.36 -4.72
C ARG A 9 -13.51 2.52 -5.47
N PRO A 10 -12.74 3.37 -6.18
CA PRO A 10 -13.34 4.45 -6.94
C PRO A 10 -14.19 3.89 -8.08
N ARG A 11 -15.25 4.62 -8.44
CA ARG A 11 -16.15 4.24 -9.56
C ARG A 11 -15.45 4.34 -10.92
N ARG A 12 -14.52 5.29 -11.05
CA ARG A 12 -13.62 5.44 -12.20
C ARG A 12 -12.23 4.95 -11.82
N LEU A 13 -11.56 4.23 -12.71
CA LEU A 13 -10.19 3.77 -12.48
C LEU A 13 -9.21 4.92 -12.71
N ASP A 14 -8.37 5.15 -11.72
CA ASP A 14 -7.35 6.20 -11.63
C ASP A 14 -5.91 5.67 -11.84
N LEU A 15 -5.79 4.37 -12.10
CA LEU A 15 -4.51 3.68 -12.29
C LEU A 15 -4.02 3.72 -13.74
N SER A 16 -2.76 4.11 -13.92
CA SER A 16 -2.01 3.96 -15.18
C SER A 16 -1.15 2.70 -15.19
N GLY A 17 -1.02 2.05 -16.34
CA GLY A 17 -0.16 0.88 -16.54
C GLY A 17 -0.90 -0.46 -16.45
N PHE A 18 -0.24 -1.50 -15.94
CA PHE A 18 -0.80 -2.85 -15.94
C PHE A 18 -1.85 -3.03 -14.84
N ILE A 19 -3.10 -3.23 -15.25
CA ILE A 19 -4.23 -3.37 -14.34
C ILE A 19 -4.48 -4.84 -14.02
N ASN A 20 -4.54 -5.16 -12.72
CA ASN A 20 -4.94 -6.46 -12.20
C ASN A 20 -5.85 -6.25 -11.00
N THR A 21 -6.83 -7.13 -10.78
CA THR A 21 -7.68 -7.15 -9.58
C THR A 21 -6.89 -6.97 -8.29
N ARG A 22 -5.74 -7.65 -8.19
CA ARG A 22 -4.87 -7.52 -7.03
C ARG A 22 -4.32 -6.10 -6.93
N VAL A 23 -3.78 -5.54 -8.03
CA VAL A 23 -3.20 -4.18 -8.10
C VAL A 23 -4.23 -3.14 -7.68
N ILE A 24 -5.46 -3.23 -8.21
CA ILE A 24 -6.58 -2.36 -7.82
C ILE A 24 -6.83 -2.40 -6.30
N ARG A 25 -6.91 -3.61 -5.72
CA ARG A 25 -7.12 -3.74 -4.26
C ARG A 25 -5.99 -3.11 -3.45
N ASP A 26 -4.75 -3.21 -3.92
CA ASP A 26 -3.58 -2.70 -3.23
C ASP A 26 -3.45 -1.17 -3.38
N HIS A 27 -3.84 -0.62 -4.53
CA HIS A 27 -4.00 0.82 -4.73
C HIS A 27 -5.03 1.42 -3.78
N ASN A 28 -6.23 0.86 -3.72
CA ASN A 28 -7.29 1.33 -2.83
C ASN A 28 -6.86 1.31 -1.35
N LYS A 29 -6.03 0.34 -0.94
CA LYS A 29 -5.44 0.31 0.41
C LYS A 29 -4.50 1.48 0.62
N ARG A 30 -3.62 1.80 -0.34
CA ARG A 30 -2.71 2.95 -0.23
C ARG A 30 -3.49 4.26 -0.10
N MET A 31 -4.51 4.47 -0.94
CA MET A 31 -5.36 5.66 -0.85
C MET A 31 -6.08 5.75 0.50
N ALA A 32 -6.61 4.63 1.00
CA ALA A 32 -7.27 4.60 2.31
C ALA A 32 -6.30 4.90 3.47
N ILE A 33 -5.05 4.41 3.38
CA ILE A 33 -4.01 4.69 4.38
C ILE A 33 -3.62 6.16 4.35
N GLU A 34 -3.37 6.72 3.18
CA GLU A 34 -3.01 8.14 3.02
C GLU A 34 -4.04 9.06 3.69
N GLN A 35 -5.33 8.78 3.49
CA GLN A 35 -6.41 9.55 4.11
C GLN A 35 -6.47 9.39 5.64
N THR A 36 -6.18 8.19 6.16
CA THR A 36 -6.41 7.84 7.58
C THR A 36 -5.14 7.81 8.44
N GLU A 37 -3.98 8.08 7.84
CA GLU A 37 -2.69 8.09 8.51
C GLU A 37 -2.62 9.04 9.72
N PRO A 38 -3.01 10.33 9.64
CA PRO A 38 -2.91 11.24 10.77
C PRO A 38 -3.78 10.79 11.96
N GLU A 39 -5.02 10.39 11.69
CA GLU A 39 -5.95 9.87 12.71
C GLU A 39 -5.37 8.62 13.38
N ARG A 40 -4.86 7.69 12.58
CA ARG A 40 -4.26 6.45 13.08
C ARG A 40 -3.03 6.72 13.93
N GLN A 41 -2.18 7.67 13.55
CA GLN A 41 -0.99 8.03 14.33
C GLN A 41 -1.37 8.71 15.65
N ALA A 42 -2.37 9.58 15.66
CA ALA A 42 -2.90 10.18 16.89
C ALA A 42 -3.41 9.11 17.87
N LEU A 43 -4.21 8.15 17.39
CA LEU A 43 -4.68 7.01 18.21
C LEU A 43 -3.49 6.21 18.77
N ARG A 44 -2.52 5.88 17.92
CA ARG A 44 -1.30 5.15 18.29
C ARG A 44 -0.44 5.87 19.31
N TYR A 45 -0.39 7.19 19.25
CA TYR A 45 0.30 8.02 20.22
C TYR A 45 -0.42 7.98 21.58
N MET A 46 -1.73 8.21 21.60
CA MET A 46 -2.54 8.17 22.82
C MET A 46 -2.43 6.84 23.56
N ILE A 47 -2.45 5.71 22.84
CA ILE A 47 -2.33 4.37 23.42
C ILE A 47 -0.98 4.17 24.13
N ARG A 48 0.11 4.65 23.53
CA ARG A 48 1.48 4.48 24.05
C ARG A 48 1.84 5.48 25.14
N ASN A 49 1.17 6.62 25.19
CA ASN A 49 1.43 7.65 26.19
C ASN A 49 0.93 7.21 27.57
N THR A 50 1.86 6.94 28.49
CA THR A 50 1.57 6.50 29.87
C THR A 50 1.13 7.64 30.79
N SER A 51 1.33 8.90 30.40
CA SER A 51 0.88 10.08 31.16
C SER A 51 -0.63 10.31 31.04
N LEU A 52 -1.29 9.72 30.04
CA LEU A 52 -2.73 9.87 29.84
C LEU A 52 -3.53 8.92 30.75
N PRO A 53 -4.75 9.32 31.17
CA PRO A 53 -5.63 8.45 31.95
C PRO A 53 -5.95 7.15 31.22
N GLN A 54 -6.03 6.05 31.98
CA GLN A 54 -6.28 4.71 31.44
C GLN A 54 -7.55 4.62 30.59
N ARG A 55 -8.61 5.36 30.96
CA ARG A 55 -9.87 5.42 30.19
C ARG A 55 -9.67 5.95 28.77
N VAL A 56 -8.88 7.01 28.60
CA VAL A 56 -8.60 7.61 27.29
C VAL A 56 -7.79 6.64 26.43
N ARG A 57 -6.81 5.97 27.03
CA ARG A 57 -6.00 4.94 26.35
C ARG A 57 -6.86 3.76 25.88
N ALA A 58 -7.76 3.28 26.74
CA ALA A 58 -8.69 2.20 26.41
C ALA A 58 -9.66 2.61 25.27
N GLN A 59 -10.19 3.83 25.30
CA GLN A 59 -11.05 4.34 24.23
C GLN A 59 -10.30 4.44 22.90
N ALA A 60 -9.07 4.97 22.90
CA ALA A 60 -8.24 5.05 21.71
C ALA A 60 -7.91 3.65 21.15
N GLN A 61 -7.68 2.66 22.02
CA GLN A 61 -7.46 1.27 21.63
C GLN A 61 -8.70 0.66 20.95
N LEU A 62 -9.90 0.92 21.47
CA LEU A 62 -11.15 0.46 20.87
C LEU A 62 -11.41 1.13 19.52
N GLN A 63 -11.17 2.43 19.40
CA GLN A 63 -11.30 3.14 18.12
C GLN A 63 -10.32 2.60 17.08
N LEU A 64 -9.06 2.36 17.47
CA LEU A 64 -8.03 1.81 16.57
C LEU A 64 -8.37 0.39 16.10
N SER A 65 -9.01 -0.43 16.94
CA SER A 65 -9.41 -1.80 16.59
C SER A 65 -10.60 -1.84 15.64
N GLN A 66 -11.52 -0.88 15.74
CA GLN A 66 -12.70 -0.73 14.87
C GLN A 66 -12.34 -0.22 13.46
N MET A 67 -11.19 0.43 13.27
CA MET A 67 -10.77 0.91 11.95
C MET A 67 -10.72 -0.21 10.90
N HIS A 68 -11.23 0.10 9.70
CA HIS A 68 -11.31 -0.86 8.59
C HIS A 68 -9.92 -1.44 8.23
N PRO A 69 -9.81 -2.74 7.86
CA PRO A 69 -8.52 -3.38 7.57
C PRO A 69 -7.68 -2.71 6.50
N TYR A 70 -8.28 -2.00 5.53
CA TYR A 70 -7.52 -1.30 4.47
C TYR A 70 -6.71 -0.11 4.98
N THR A 71 -7.09 0.47 6.12
CA THR A 71 -6.35 1.56 6.79
C THR A 71 -5.06 1.07 7.47
N ARG A 72 -4.82 -0.25 7.50
CA ARG A 72 -3.66 -0.84 8.17
C ARG A 72 -2.45 -0.82 7.22
N PRO A 73 -1.33 -0.14 7.55
CA PRO A 73 -0.17 -0.08 6.67
C PRO A 73 0.46 -1.45 6.41
N THR A 74 0.29 -2.40 7.34
CA THR A 74 0.77 -3.80 7.19
C THR A 74 0.10 -4.58 6.06
N GLN A 75 -1.04 -4.09 5.53
CA GLN A 75 -1.79 -4.76 4.46
C GLN A 75 -1.32 -4.42 3.05
N VAL A 76 -0.50 -3.38 2.90
CA VAL A 76 0.05 -2.95 1.61
C VAL A 76 1.21 -3.86 1.24
N LYS A 77 1.25 -4.25 -0.04
CA LYS A 77 2.36 -5.03 -0.58
C LYS A 77 2.86 -4.40 -1.85
N ASN A 78 4.18 -4.27 -2.00
CA ASN A 78 4.75 -3.82 -3.27
C ASN A 78 4.32 -4.80 -4.38
N ARG A 79 4.00 -4.24 -5.56
CA ARG A 79 3.63 -4.97 -6.77
C ARG A 79 4.43 -4.41 -7.95
N CYS A 80 4.74 -5.26 -8.91
CA CYS A 80 5.37 -4.84 -10.16
C CYS A 80 4.41 -3.96 -10.97
N VAL A 81 4.85 -2.78 -11.41
CA VAL A 81 4.02 -1.83 -12.18
C VAL A 81 3.69 -2.35 -13.58
N ALA A 82 4.61 -3.09 -14.21
CA ALA A 82 4.45 -3.60 -15.57
C ALA A 82 3.65 -4.90 -15.67
N SER A 83 3.61 -5.72 -14.61
CA SER A 83 3.00 -7.08 -14.67
C SER A 83 2.13 -7.45 -13.47
N GLY A 84 2.05 -6.61 -12.44
CA GLY A 84 1.22 -6.85 -11.25
C GLY A 84 1.70 -7.95 -10.30
N HIS A 85 2.86 -8.59 -10.56
CA HIS A 85 3.43 -9.61 -9.70
C HIS A 85 3.76 -9.05 -8.30
N GLY A 86 3.42 -9.78 -7.25
CA GLY A 86 3.65 -9.38 -5.85
C GLY A 86 4.85 -10.04 -5.18
N ARG A 87 5.79 -10.59 -5.95
CA ARG A 87 6.98 -11.31 -5.45
C ARG A 87 8.22 -10.81 -6.20
N SER A 88 9.37 -10.87 -5.52
CA SER A 88 10.69 -10.53 -6.08
C SER A 88 10.72 -9.15 -6.74
N ILE A 89 10.36 -8.12 -5.97
CA ILE A 89 10.25 -6.74 -6.46
C ILE A 89 11.47 -5.95 -6.04
N VAL A 90 12.12 -5.35 -7.02
CA VAL A 90 13.21 -4.39 -6.81
C VAL A 90 12.56 -3.05 -6.46
N ARG A 91 12.72 -2.61 -5.20
CA ARG A 91 11.99 -1.45 -4.66
C ARG A 91 12.29 -0.14 -5.40
N ALA A 92 13.55 0.07 -5.80
CA ALA A 92 13.99 1.27 -6.52
C ALA A 92 13.24 1.46 -7.85
N PHE A 93 13.06 0.38 -8.61
CA PHE A 93 12.43 0.44 -9.93
C PHE A 93 10.94 0.06 -9.93
N ARG A 94 10.42 -0.49 -8.82
CA ARG A 94 9.04 -1.00 -8.70
C ARG A 94 8.70 -2.08 -9.73
N LEU A 95 9.70 -2.86 -10.15
CA LEU A 95 9.58 -3.95 -11.12
C LEU A 95 9.88 -5.30 -10.47
N ASN A 96 9.36 -6.38 -11.04
CA ASN A 96 9.78 -7.72 -10.66
C ASN A 96 11.16 -8.03 -11.27
N ARG A 97 11.85 -9.06 -10.76
CA ARG A 97 13.19 -9.47 -11.23
C ARG A 97 13.29 -9.73 -12.75
N PHE A 98 12.24 -10.30 -13.35
CA PHE A 98 12.26 -10.69 -14.76
C PHE A 98 12.09 -9.46 -15.65
N GLN A 99 11.09 -8.63 -15.37
CA GLN A 99 10.84 -7.39 -16.07
C GLN A 99 12.01 -6.43 -15.91
N PHE A 100 12.57 -6.33 -14.71
CA PHE A 100 13.78 -5.55 -14.46
C PHE A 100 14.92 -6.00 -15.39
N ARG A 101 15.16 -7.31 -15.52
CA ARG A 101 16.17 -7.86 -16.43
C ARG A 101 15.88 -7.50 -17.89
N MET A 102 14.64 -7.68 -18.34
CA MET A 102 14.26 -7.39 -19.73
C MET A 102 14.43 -5.91 -20.08
N GLN A 103 14.02 -5.01 -19.19
CA GLN A 103 14.16 -3.57 -19.37
C GLN A 103 15.61 -3.09 -19.25
N ALA A 104 16.41 -3.72 -18.39
CA ALA A 104 17.85 -3.46 -18.32
C ALA A 104 18.56 -3.84 -19.62
N ILE A 105 18.25 -5.02 -20.19
CA ILE A 105 18.82 -5.47 -21.47
C ILE A 105 18.36 -4.57 -22.62
N ALA A 106 17.10 -4.12 -22.60
CA ALA A 106 16.56 -3.19 -23.58
C ALA A 106 17.12 -1.76 -23.48
N GLY A 107 17.86 -1.43 -22.42
CA GLY A 107 18.38 -0.08 -22.18
C GLY A 107 17.32 0.93 -21.71
N GLU A 108 16.13 0.48 -21.32
CA GLU A 108 15.05 1.35 -20.80
C GLU A 108 15.33 1.87 -19.37
N LEU A 109 16.22 1.18 -18.63
CA LEU A 109 16.55 1.54 -17.25
C LEU A 109 17.79 2.44 -17.20
N PRO A 110 17.67 3.68 -16.70
CA PRO A 110 18.78 4.62 -16.65
C PRO A 110 19.86 4.13 -15.67
N GLY A 111 21.11 4.12 -16.13
CA GLY A 111 22.29 3.78 -15.32
C GLY A 111 22.45 2.29 -15.00
N VAL A 112 21.60 1.40 -15.53
CA VAL A 112 21.73 -0.05 -15.32
C VAL A 112 22.53 -0.66 -16.46
N GLN A 113 23.66 -1.29 -16.12
CA GLN A 113 24.50 -2.02 -17.06
C GLN A 113 24.77 -3.43 -16.53
N LYS A 114 25.14 -4.35 -17.42
CA LYS A 114 25.57 -5.69 -17.03
C LYS A 114 26.89 -5.56 -16.28
N ALA A 115 26.91 -6.02 -15.03
CA ALA A 115 28.13 -6.04 -14.25
C ALA A 115 29.10 -7.09 -14.81
N SER A 116 30.37 -6.71 -14.93
CA SER A 116 31.50 -7.56 -15.32
C SER A 116 32.62 -7.33 -14.32
N TRP A 117 33.01 -8.38 -13.61
CA TRP A 117 34.14 -8.41 -12.68
C TRP A 117 34.88 -9.73 -12.87
#